data_AF-A0AAC8UC93-F1
#
_entry.id   AF-A0AAC8UC93-F1
#
_cell.length_a   1.000
_cell.length_b   1.000
_cell.length_c   1.000
_cell.angle_alpha   90.00
_cell.angle_beta   90.00
_cell.angle_gamma   90.00
#
_symmetry.space_group_name_H-M   'P 1'
#
loop_
_entity.id
_entity.type
_entity.pdbx_description
1 polymer ?
#
loop_
_entity_poly.entity_id
_entity_poly.type
_entity_poly.pdbx_seq_one_letter_code
_entity_poly.pdbx_strand_id
1 'polypeptide(L)'
;MAIVESTIKSIDLIKGEIIINKLNDKQKKDFICKKEFYIKYLEVSQLDTLKEGDSVSFIAIEKAGNYYANNIKLIQSNEAAIMPNVKCERSILMFTNKFIKELESTLASISSSEDFEDFTLFVLKSLGISEIYAVPRNNAAGRADGVFKVSNISNNTPKLEVIYDCTLYSGWEEKKKQQIANYVTQICRNSMNIDYEFIERYITKKIKTSISFNNNSEKQIWIITKNATRTISEEQLENSESDLLVKVREINISDLIKLLAKKLLDTKYIKIDDIANELKNL
;
A
#
# COMPACT_ATOMS: atom_id res chain seq x y z
N MET A 1 21.34 -37.16 -4.92
CA MET A 1 19.85 -37.19 -4.88
C MET A 1 19.37 -37.04 -6.31
N ALA A 2 18.50 -37.94 -6.78
CA ALA A 2 18.02 -37.94 -8.16
C ALA A 2 16.69 -37.19 -8.25
N ILE A 3 16.63 -36.21 -9.18
CA ILE A 3 15.37 -35.62 -9.61
C ILE A 3 14.78 -36.58 -10.64
N VAL A 4 13.50 -36.92 -10.45
CA VAL A 4 12.78 -37.85 -11.31
C VAL A 4 11.41 -37.27 -11.66
N GLU A 5 10.85 -37.74 -12.78
CA GLU A 5 9.55 -37.32 -13.28
C GLU A 5 8.62 -38.52 -13.34
N SER A 6 7.37 -38.33 -12.95
CA SER A 6 6.32 -39.35 -13.02
C SER A 6 4.94 -38.68 -12.99
N THR A 7 3.89 -39.47 -12.93
CA THR A 7 2.51 -38.99 -12.90
C THR A 7 1.84 -39.29 -11.56
N ILE A 8 0.95 -38.40 -11.15
CA ILE A 8 0.14 -38.58 -9.95
C ILE A 8 -0.80 -39.78 -10.16
N LYS A 9 -0.77 -40.70 -9.20
CA LYS A 9 -1.62 -41.89 -9.18
C LYS A 9 -2.91 -41.66 -8.39
N SER A 10 -2.82 -41.03 -7.23
CA SER A 10 -3.98 -40.70 -6.39
C SER A 10 -3.67 -39.56 -5.42
N ILE A 11 -4.71 -38.83 -5.01
CA ILE A 11 -4.59 -37.66 -4.13
C ILE A 11 -5.56 -37.83 -2.94
N ASP A 12 -5.03 -37.76 -1.72
CA ASP A 12 -5.82 -37.69 -0.48
C ASP A 12 -5.35 -36.48 0.34
N LEU A 13 -5.90 -35.31 0.05
CA LEU A 13 -5.54 -34.06 0.74
C LEU A 13 -6.03 -34.04 2.20
N ILE A 14 -7.05 -34.84 2.55
CA ILE A 14 -7.57 -34.95 3.92
C ILE A 14 -6.55 -35.67 4.80
N LYS A 15 -5.98 -36.78 4.30
CA LYS A 15 -4.88 -37.48 4.97
C LYS A 15 -3.51 -36.83 4.73
N GLY A 16 -3.44 -35.87 3.81
CA GLY A 16 -2.22 -35.13 3.51
C GLY A 16 -1.21 -35.95 2.70
N GLU A 17 -1.67 -36.84 1.83
CA GLU A 17 -0.83 -37.76 1.06
C GLU A 17 -1.15 -37.69 -0.44
N ILE A 18 -0.11 -37.65 -1.27
CA ILE A 18 -0.17 -37.78 -2.72
C ILE A 18 0.64 -39.01 -3.11
N ILE A 19 0.05 -39.92 -3.88
CA ILE A 19 0.72 -41.12 -4.39
C ILE A 19 1.13 -40.85 -5.84
N ILE A 20 2.39 -41.12 -6.16
CA ILE A 20 2.98 -40.88 -7.49
C ILE A 20 3.48 -42.22 -8.03
N ASN A 21 3.19 -42.49 -9.31
CA ASN A 21 3.51 -43.76 -9.94
C ASN A 21 5.01 -44.11 -9.83
N LYS A 22 5.29 -45.40 -9.58
CA LYS A 22 6.63 -45.98 -9.68
C LYS A 22 7.26 -45.72 -11.05
N LEU A 23 8.60 -45.61 -11.09
CA LEU A 23 9.32 -45.23 -12.32
C LEU A 23 9.49 -46.39 -13.31
N ASN A 24 9.49 -47.63 -12.84
CA ASN A 24 9.62 -48.83 -13.66
C ASN A 24 9.14 -50.08 -12.91
N ASP A 25 9.01 -51.19 -13.62
CA ASP A 25 8.52 -52.44 -13.04
C ASP A 25 9.46 -53.13 -12.05
N LYS A 26 10.72 -52.70 -11.96
CA LYS A 26 11.65 -53.20 -10.94
C LYS A 26 11.37 -52.59 -9.56
N GLN A 27 10.70 -51.46 -9.51
CA GLN A 27 10.28 -50.82 -8.27
C GLN A 27 8.98 -51.46 -7.75
N LYS A 28 8.99 -51.94 -6.50
CA LYS A 28 7.84 -52.67 -5.92
C LYS A 28 6.70 -51.78 -5.44
N LYS A 29 6.97 -50.50 -5.16
CA LYS A 29 6.02 -49.57 -4.53
C LYS A 29 6.06 -48.22 -5.22
N ASP A 30 4.92 -47.53 -5.22
CA ASP A 30 4.80 -46.14 -5.65
C ASP A 30 5.50 -45.18 -4.67
N PHE A 31 5.67 -43.93 -5.08
CA PHE A 31 6.20 -42.88 -4.22
C PHE A 31 5.10 -42.25 -3.38
N ILE A 32 5.42 -41.98 -2.11
CA ILE A 32 4.55 -41.29 -1.16
C ILE A 32 5.07 -39.87 -0.97
N CYS A 33 4.23 -38.87 -1.26
CA CYS A 33 4.48 -37.47 -0.97
C CYS A 33 3.58 -37.01 0.18
N LYS A 34 4.16 -36.74 1.34
CA LYS A 34 3.45 -36.22 2.51
C LYS A 34 3.27 -34.71 2.44
N LYS A 35 2.27 -34.18 3.13
CA LYS A 35 1.93 -32.75 3.19
C LYS A 35 3.14 -31.83 3.40
N GLU A 36 4.01 -32.19 4.34
CA GLU A 36 5.25 -31.45 4.63
C GLU A 36 6.21 -31.31 3.43
N PHE A 37 6.12 -32.21 2.45
CA PHE A 37 6.99 -32.26 1.27
C PHE A 37 6.41 -31.60 0.03
N TYR A 38 5.11 -31.27 0.02
CA TYR A 38 4.48 -30.58 -1.10
C TYR A 38 3.93 -29.20 -0.75
N ILE A 39 3.54 -28.93 0.50
CA ILE A 39 2.93 -27.65 0.89
C ILE A 39 3.89 -26.45 0.75
N LYS A 40 5.19 -26.71 0.76
CA LYS A 40 6.23 -25.69 0.54
C LYS A 40 6.56 -25.45 -0.94
N TYR A 41 6.08 -26.31 -1.83
CA TYR A 41 6.53 -26.36 -3.23
C TYR A 41 5.39 -26.29 -4.25
N LEU A 42 4.17 -26.65 -3.85
CA LEU A 42 2.94 -26.43 -4.61
C LEU A 42 2.19 -25.23 -4.05
N GLU A 43 1.74 -24.34 -4.94
CA GLU A 43 0.86 -23.22 -4.59
C GLU A 43 -0.56 -23.72 -4.26
N VAL A 44 -1.32 -22.96 -3.48
CA VAL A 44 -2.71 -23.31 -3.10
C VAL A 44 -3.57 -23.52 -4.35
N SER A 45 -3.44 -22.65 -5.35
CA SER A 45 -4.12 -22.78 -6.64
C SER A 45 -3.74 -24.05 -7.39
N GLN A 46 -2.47 -24.49 -7.30
CA GLN A 46 -2.02 -25.73 -7.92
C GLN A 46 -2.60 -26.94 -7.20
N LEU A 47 -2.70 -26.90 -5.86
CA LEU A 47 -3.32 -27.95 -5.05
C LEU A 47 -4.82 -28.07 -5.36
N ASP A 48 -5.53 -26.95 -5.54
CA ASP A 48 -6.96 -26.92 -5.86
C ASP A 48 -7.26 -27.52 -7.25
N THR A 49 -6.30 -27.45 -8.17
CA THR A 49 -6.43 -27.99 -9.54
C THR A 49 -5.76 -29.34 -9.74
N LEU A 50 -5.04 -29.84 -8.73
CA LEU A 50 -4.24 -31.05 -8.83
C LEU A 50 -5.14 -32.26 -9.05
N LYS A 51 -4.82 -33.09 -10.04
CA LYS A 51 -5.61 -34.28 -10.37
C LYS A 51 -4.75 -35.48 -10.69
N GLU A 52 -5.38 -36.65 -10.66
CA GLU A 52 -4.77 -37.89 -11.11
C GLU A 52 -4.35 -37.77 -12.58
N GLY A 53 -3.17 -38.30 -12.89
CA GLY A 53 -2.55 -38.21 -14.23
C GLY A 53 -1.65 -36.99 -14.45
N ASP A 54 -1.67 -35.99 -13.58
CA ASP A 54 -0.79 -34.82 -13.71
C ASP A 54 0.69 -35.22 -13.62
N SER A 55 1.52 -34.64 -14.49
CA SER A 55 2.96 -34.88 -14.52
C SER A 55 3.67 -34.04 -13.46
N VAL A 56 4.58 -34.65 -12.71
CA VAL A 56 5.30 -34.02 -11.60
C VAL A 56 6.77 -34.40 -11.60
N SER A 57 7.62 -33.44 -11.22
CA SER A 57 9.03 -33.68 -10.92
C SER A 57 9.26 -33.62 -9.41
N PHE A 58 10.13 -34.48 -8.89
CA PHE A 58 10.42 -34.56 -7.45
C PHE A 58 11.78 -35.18 -7.18
N ILE A 59 12.26 -35.04 -5.95
CA ILE A 59 13.46 -35.70 -5.44
C ILE A 59 13.04 -37.05 -4.85
N ALA A 60 13.52 -38.14 -5.46
CA ALA A 60 13.29 -39.49 -4.98
C ALA A 60 14.17 -39.80 -3.76
N ILE A 61 13.55 -40.26 -2.67
CA ILE A 61 14.24 -40.68 -1.45
C ILE A 61 13.76 -42.07 -1.05
N GLU A 62 14.66 -43.03 -0.96
CA GLU A 62 14.37 -44.34 -0.37
C GLU A 62 14.72 -44.33 1.11
N LYS A 63 13.76 -44.69 1.97
CA LYS A 63 13.99 -44.81 3.41
C LYS A 63 13.18 -45.97 3.97
N ALA A 64 13.87 -46.90 4.64
CA ALA A 64 13.26 -48.07 5.28
C ALA A 64 12.35 -48.90 4.34
N GLY A 65 12.77 -49.10 3.08
CA GLY A 65 12.03 -49.90 2.09
C GLY A 65 10.75 -49.24 1.56
N ASN A 66 10.59 -47.93 1.76
CA ASN A 66 9.57 -47.09 1.14
C ASN A 66 10.21 -45.99 0.29
N TYR A 67 9.47 -45.55 -0.73
CA TYR A 67 9.89 -44.51 -1.64
C TYR A 67 9.10 -43.23 -1.36
N TYR A 68 9.82 -42.13 -1.16
CA TYR A 68 9.27 -40.83 -0.86
C TYR A 68 9.58 -39.85 -1.98
N ALA A 69 8.62 -38.97 -2.25
CA ALA A 69 8.76 -37.87 -3.17
C ALA A 69 8.85 -36.56 -2.39
N ASN A 70 10.02 -35.91 -2.46
CA ASN A 70 10.25 -34.62 -1.85
C ASN A 70 10.30 -33.51 -2.91
N ASN A 71 9.93 -32.29 -2.53
CA ASN A 71 10.03 -31.11 -3.39
C ASN A 71 9.25 -31.28 -4.71
N ILE A 72 8.02 -31.77 -4.62
CA ILE A 72 7.17 -32.01 -5.79
C ILE A 72 6.89 -30.69 -6.52
N LYS A 73 6.95 -30.72 -7.86
CA LYS A 73 6.60 -29.62 -8.74
C LYS A 73 5.76 -30.15 -9.90
N LEU A 74 4.68 -29.46 -10.22
CA LEU A 74 3.87 -29.76 -11.39
C LEU A 74 4.63 -29.43 -12.69
N ILE A 75 4.70 -30.38 -13.61
CA ILE A 75 5.27 -30.19 -14.94
C ILE A 75 4.14 -29.72 -15.85
N GLN A 76 4.08 -28.42 -16.12
CA GLN A 76 3.11 -27.85 -17.06
C GLN A 76 3.66 -27.98 -18.49
N SER A 77 2.87 -28.55 -19.38
CA SER A 77 3.17 -28.62 -20.82
C SER A 77 2.99 -27.23 -21.44
N ASN A 78 4.01 -26.38 -21.33
CA ASN A 78 4.50 -25.41 -22.33
C ASN A 78 5.40 -24.35 -21.67
N GLU A 79 6.61 -24.27 -22.22
CA GLU A 79 7.55 -23.15 -22.28
C GLU A 79 7.31 -21.95 -21.35
N ALA A 80 8.00 -21.94 -20.20
CA ALA A 80 8.68 -20.76 -19.64
C ALA A 80 9.51 -21.17 -18.41
N ALA A 81 10.65 -21.83 -18.65
CA ALA A 81 11.74 -21.79 -17.69
C ALA A 81 12.34 -20.38 -17.71
N ILE A 82 11.71 -19.43 -17.03
CA ILE A 82 12.26 -18.09 -16.78
C ILE A 82 12.41 -17.89 -15.27
N MET A 83 13.61 -17.43 -14.95
CA MET A 83 14.27 -17.25 -13.67
C MET A 83 13.39 -16.72 -12.50
N PRO A 84 13.76 -17.01 -11.23
CA PRO A 84 13.01 -16.65 -10.02
C PRO A 84 12.60 -15.15 -9.87
N ASN A 85 13.20 -14.22 -10.61
CA ASN A 85 12.82 -12.80 -10.59
C ASN A 85 11.41 -12.54 -11.15
N VAL A 86 10.99 -13.21 -12.23
CA VAL A 86 9.68 -12.95 -12.87
C VAL A 86 8.51 -13.45 -12.01
N LYS A 87 8.75 -14.51 -11.21
CA LYS A 87 7.71 -15.12 -10.35
C LYS A 87 7.42 -14.27 -9.10
N CYS A 88 8.45 -13.69 -8.47
CA CYS A 88 8.30 -12.80 -7.32
C CYS A 88 7.56 -11.51 -7.71
N GLU A 89 7.98 -10.86 -8.81
CA GLU A 89 7.33 -9.66 -9.35
C GLU A 89 5.85 -9.88 -9.63
N ARG A 90 5.47 -11.04 -10.19
CA ARG A 90 4.07 -11.37 -10.51
C ARG A 90 3.21 -11.58 -9.25
N SER A 91 3.76 -12.16 -8.19
CA SER A 91 3.05 -12.35 -6.91
C SER A 91 2.80 -11.04 -6.17
N ILE A 92 3.80 -10.14 -6.15
CA ILE A 92 3.69 -8.81 -5.55
C ILE A 92 2.72 -7.95 -6.35
N LEU A 93 2.80 -7.97 -7.68
CA LEU A 93 1.85 -7.31 -8.57
C LEU A 93 0.40 -7.76 -8.29
N MET A 94 0.15 -9.06 -8.17
CA MET A 94 -1.18 -9.58 -7.84
C MET A 94 -1.66 -9.15 -6.46
N PHE A 95 -0.80 -9.20 -5.44
CA PHE A 95 -1.12 -8.75 -4.10
C PHE A 95 -1.44 -7.25 -4.09
N THR A 96 -0.58 -6.41 -4.68
CA THR A 96 -0.78 -4.97 -4.78
C THR A 96 -2.07 -4.64 -5.50
N ASN A 97 -2.36 -5.29 -6.63
CA ASN A 97 -3.62 -5.07 -7.35
C ASN A 97 -4.85 -5.45 -6.50
N LYS A 98 -4.77 -6.55 -5.75
CA LYS A 98 -5.85 -6.94 -4.83
C LYS A 98 -6.02 -5.91 -3.70
N PHE A 99 -4.92 -5.45 -3.12
CA PHE A 99 -4.92 -4.43 -2.08
C PHE A 99 -5.52 -3.10 -2.58
N ILE A 100 -5.10 -2.62 -3.75
CA ILE A 100 -5.64 -1.40 -4.36
C ILE A 100 -7.14 -1.54 -4.65
N LYS A 101 -7.56 -2.68 -5.20
CA LYS A 101 -8.99 -2.95 -5.44
C LYS A 101 -9.81 -2.92 -4.15
N GLU A 102 -9.25 -3.41 -3.04
CA GLU A 102 -9.90 -3.33 -1.72
C GLU A 102 -10.01 -1.88 -1.23
N LEU A 103 -8.97 -1.06 -1.44
CA LEU A 103 -9.02 0.37 -1.13
C LEU A 103 -10.08 1.10 -1.95
N GLU A 104 -10.17 0.83 -3.25
CA GLU A 104 -11.18 1.43 -4.13
C GLU A 104 -12.61 1.01 -3.72
N SER A 105 -12.80 -0.26 -3.37
CA SER A 105 -14.08 -0.79 -2.88
C SER A 105 -14.47 -0.14 -1.54
N THR A 106 -13.52 0.00 -0.63
CA THR A 106 -13.73 0.68 0.66
C THR A 106 -14.05 2.15 0.46
N LEU A 107 -13.31 2.83 -0.42
CA LEU A 107 -13.57 4.23 -0.76
C LEU A 107 -14.99 4.41 -1.29
N ALA A 108 -15.46 3.50 -2.16
CA ALA A 108 -16.79 3.57 -2.74
C ALA A 108 -17.91 3.43 -1.69
N SER A 109 -17.70 2.65 -0.63
CA SER A 109 -18.69 2.41 0.42
C SER A 109 -18.75 3.50 1.50
N ILE A 110 -17.68 4.30 1.65
CA ILE A 110 -17.63 5.40 2.62
C ILE A 110 -18.68 6.47 2.28
N SER A 111 -19.57 6.75 3.24
CA SER A 111 -20.63 7.76 3.12
C SER A 111 -20.62 8.79 4.25
N SER A 112 -19.89 8.52 5.33
CA SER A 112 -19.71 9.45 6.44
C SER A 112 -18.44 10.28 6.25
N SER A 113 -18.45 11.53 6.69
CA SER A 113 -17.25 12.39 6.64
C SER A 113 -16.13 11.85 7.54
N GLU A 114 -16.49 11.31 8.71
CA GLU A 114 -15.52 10.79 9.68
C GLU A 114 -14.73 9.59 9.15
N ASP A 115 -15.41 8.64 8.49
CA ASP A 115 -14.74 7.49 7.86
C ASP A 115 -13.89 7.96 6.68
N PHE A 116 -14.29 9.02 5.99
CA PHE A 116 -13.54 9.59 4.88
C PHE A 116 -12.24 10.26 5.33
N GLU A 117 -12.27 10.98 6.45
CA GLU A 117 -11.09 11.57 7.10
C GLU A 117 -10.10 10.48 7.52
N ASP A 118 -10.58 9.45 8.23
CA ASP A 118 -9.75 8.32 8.67
C ASP A 118 -9.12 7.57 7.50
N PHE A 119 -9.91 7.30 6.45
CA PHE A 119 -9.45 6.64 5.24
C PHE A 119 -8.42 7.47 4.50
N THR A 120 -8.63 8.78 4.39
CA THR A 120 -7.67 9.70 3.76
C THR A 120 -6.35 9.73 4.52
N LEU A 121 -6.41 9.81 5.86
CA LEU A 121 -5.21 9.73 6.70
C LEU A 121 -4.46 8.40 6.50
N PHE A 122 -5.18 7.28 6.37
CA PHE A 122 -4.58 5.99 6.07
C PHE A 122 -3.85 5.98 4.71
N VAL A 123 -4.46 6.54 3.66
CA VAL A 123 -3.83 6.64 2.33
C VAL A 123 -2.58 7.52 2.38
N LEU A 124 -2.64 8.69 3.03
CA LEU A 124 -1.50 9.59 3.20
C LEU A 124 -0.34 8.93 3.96
N LYS A 125 -0.62 8.20 5.04
CA LYS A 125 0.39 7.41 5.76
C LYS A 125 1.01 6.34 4.87
N SER A 126 0.19 5.66 4.06
CA SER A 126 0.63 4.59 3.16
C SER A 126 1.54 5.10 2.02
N LEU A 127 1.36 6.36 1.61
CA LEU A 127 2.27 7.05 0.69
C LEU A 127 3.67 7.26 1.27
N GLY A 128 3.89 6.96 2.55
CA GLY A 128 5.19 7.00 3.22
C GLY A 128 5.65 8.42 3.52
N ILE A 129 4.71 9.37 3.65
CA ILE A 129 4.99 10.74 4.08
C ILE A 129 5.52 10.69 5.51
N SER A 130 6.71 11.25 5.73
CA SER A 130 7.45 11.13 6.99
C SER A 130 6.85 11.94 8.14
N GLU A 131 6.23 13.08 7.83
CA GLU A 131 5.67 14.00 8.81
C GLU A 131 4.19 14.25 8.49
N ILE A 132 3.29 13.61 9.24
CA ILE A 132 1.84 13.85 9.18
C ILE A 132 1.35 14.17 10.58
N TYR A 133 0.64 15.28 10.69
CA TYR A 133 0.05 15.82 11.91
C TYR A 133 -1.47 15.93 11.70
N ALA A 134 -2.19 14.85 11.97
CA ALA A 134 -3.65 14.84 11.91
C ALA A 134 -4.22 15.59 13.13
N VAL A 135 -5.21 16.45 12.92
CA VAL A 135 -5.92 17.14 14.00
C VAL A 135 -6.86 16.13 14.69
N PRO A 136 -6.76 15.94 16.00
CA PRO A 136 -7.68 15.07 16.73
C PRO A 136 -9.13 15.54 16.64
N ARG A 137 -10.08 14.59 16.55
CA ARG A 137 -11.52 14.89 16.42
C ARG A 137 -12.08 15.80 17.52
N ASN A 138 -11.60 15.65 18.74
CA ASN A 138 -11.98 16.50 19.89
C ASN A 138 -11.50 17.96 19.77
N ASN A 139 -10.67 18.28 18.76
CA ASN A 139 -10.11 19.61 18.49
C ASN A 139 -10.38 20.08 17.04
N ALA A 140 -11.29 19.42 16.32
CA ALA A 140 -11.52 19.65 14.89
C ALA A 140 -12.42 20.86 14.56
N ALA A 141 -13.03 21.50 15.56
CA ALA A 141 -14.00 22.58 15.33
C ALA A 141 -13.40 23.77 14.54
N GLY A 142 -13.72 23.83 13.24
CA GLY A 142 -13.27 24.89 12.33
C GLY A 142 -11.80 24.81 11.91
N ARG A 143 -11.12 23.68 12.19
CA ARG A 143 -9.73 23.43 11.79
C ARG A 143 -9.68 22.50 10.58
N ALA A 144 -8.55 22.52 9.89
CA ALA A 144 -8.23 21.51 8.88
C ALA A 144 -8.05 20.13 9.55
N ASP A 145 -8.18 19.06 8.77
CA ASP A 145 -8.05 17.69 9.27
C ASP A 145 -6.60 17.31 9.56
N GLY A 146 -5.65 17.99 8.92
CA GLY A 146 -4.26 17.82 9.28
C GLY A 146 -3.29 18.63 8.43
N VAL A 147 -2.03 18.42 8.76
CA VAL A 147 -0.88 19.00 8.07
C VAL A 147 0.09 17.89 7.76
N PHE A 148 0.70 17.90 6.59
CA PHE A 148 1.83 17.03 6.31
C PHE A 148 2.98 17.77 5.65
N LYS A 149 4.18 17.24 5.83
CA LYS A 149 5.40 17.74 5.19
C LYS A 149 6.12 16.62 4.50
N VAL A 150 6.62 16.94 3.32
CA VAL A 150 7.49 16.06 2.55
C VAL A 150 8.84 16.73 2.44
N SER A 151 9.84 16.11 3.07
CA SER A 151 11.22 16.59 3.09
C SER A 151 12.01 16.05 1.90
N ASN A 152 13.00 16.82 1.45
CA ASN A 152 13.98 16.41 0.48
C ASN A 152 15.04 15.52 1.16
N ILE A 153 15.28 14.31 0.66
CA ILE A 153 16.25 13.35 1.23
C ILE A 153 17.67 13.90 1.21
N SER A 154 18.04 14.62 0.14
CA SER A 154 19.43 15.04 -0.09
C SER A 154 19.95 16.06 0.92
N ASN A 155 19.06 16.89 1.47
CA ASN A 155 19.44 17.98 2.38
C ASN A 155 18.52 18.09 3.61
N ASN A 156 17.57 17.16 3.78
CA ASN A 156 16.58 17.11 4.85
C ASN A 156 15.80 18.44 5.04
N THR A 157 15.57 19.17 3.95
CA THR A 157 14.78 20.41 3.97
C THR A 157 13.35 20.14 3.49
N PRO A 158 12.31 20.76 4.11
CA PRO A 158 10.92 20.64 3.65
C PRO A 158 10.80 21.11 2.19
N LYS A 159 10.33 20.22 1.32
CA LYS A 159 10.12 20.50 -0.11
C LYS A 159 8.66 20.90 -0.38
N LEU A 160 7.73 20.23 0.28
CA LEU A 160 6.29 20.47 0.17
C LEU A 160 5.67 20.47 1.57
N GLU A 161 4.94 21.52 1.89
CA GLU A 161 4.14 21.65 3.10
C GLU A 161 2.68 21.80 2.71
N VAL A 162 1.81 20.96 3.29
CA VAL A 162 0.39 20.92 2.93
C VAL A 162 -0.49 20.95 4.16
N ILE A 163 -1.47 21.86 4.16
CA ILE A 163 -2.64 21.76 5.04
C ILE A 163 -3.74 21.07 4.22
N TYR A 164 -4.33 20.00 4.77
CA TYR A 164 -5.38 19.25 4.08
C TYR A 164 -6.68 19.19 4.88
N ASP A 165 -7.79 19.17 4.16
CA ASP A 165 -9.15 19.09 4.69
C ASP A 165 -10.01 18.23 3.73
N CYS A 166 -10.78 17.31 4.26
CA CYS A 166 -11.51 16.28 3.56
C CYS A 166 -12.99 16.64 3.49
N THR A 167 -13.62 16.43 2.34
CA THR A 167 -15.06 16.64 2.24
C THR A 167 -15.72 15.73 1.20
N LEU A 168 -16.89 15.21 1.57
CA LEU A 168 -17.80 14.49 0.67
C LEU A 168 -18.83 15.42 0.01
N TYR A 169 -18.88 16.69 0.39
CA TYR A 169 -19.89 17.63 -0.12
C TYR A 169 -19.46 18.20 -1.47
N SER A 170 -20.28 18.04 -2.51
CA SER A 170 -19.94 18.49 -3.87
C SER A 170 -19.88 20.02 -4.05
N GLY A 171 -20.65 20.78 -3.28
CA GLY A 171 -20.67 22.25 -3.31
C GLY A 171 -19.70 22.92 -2.32
N TRP A 172 -18.61 22.24 -1.96
CA TRP A 172 -17.75 22.64 -0.85
C TRP A 172 -17.08 24.01 -1.05
N GLU A 173 -16.82 24.43 -2.30
CA GLU A 173 -16.08 25.65 -2.63
C GLU A 173 -16.64 26.88 -1.89
N GLU A 174 -17.94 27.13 -2.01
CA GLU A 174 -18.60 28.27 -1.37
C GLU A 174 -18.65 28.14 0.16
N LYS A 175 -18.89 26.92 0.67
CA LYS A 175 -18.98 26.69 2.12
C LYS A 175 -17.62 26.80 2.82
N LYS A 176 -16.54 26.40 2.14
CA LYS A 176 -15.18 26.34 2.69
C LYS A 176 -14.34 27.56 2.33
N LYS A 177 -14.83 28.51 1.52
CA LYS A 177 -14.09 29.71 1.10
C LYS A 177 -13.41 30.44 2.26
N GLN A 178 -14.14 30.70 3.35
CA GLN A 178 -13.57 31.33 4.54
C GLN A 178 -12.56 30.43 5.27
N GLN A 179 -12.78 29.11 5.27
CA GLN A 179 -11.84 28.16 5.87
C GLN A 179 -10.53 28.12 5.08
N ILE A 180 -10.59 28.12 3.75
CA ILE A 180 -9.44 28.13 2.86
C ILE A 180 -8.59 29.38 3.08
N ALA A 181 -9.21 30.57 3.12
CA ALA A 181 -8.50 31.81 3.42
C ALA A 181 -7.79 31.75 4.79
N ASN A 182 -8.42 31.12 5.78
CA ASN A 182 -7.80 30.89 7.08
C ASN A 182 -6.61 29.92 6.98
N TYR A 183 -6.71 28.86 6.17
CA TYR A 183 -5.62 27.89 5.97
C TYR A 183 -4.43 28.52 5.24
N VAL A 184 -4.68 29.33 4.20
CA VAL A 184 -3.64 30.10 3.51
C VAL A 184 -2.91 31.03 4.48
N THR A 185 -3.66 31.74 5.32
CA THR A 185 -3.07 32.58 6.37
C THR A 185 -2.26 31.74 7.39
N GLN A 186 -2.71 30.52 7.71
CA GLN A 186 -2.04 29.65 8.68
C GLN A 186 -0.72 29.07 8.16
N ILE A 187 -0.67 28.59 6.92
CA ILE A 187 0.53 27.95 6.35
C ILE A 187 1.67 28.97 6.10
N CYS A 188 1.32 30.25 5.97
CA CYS A 188 2.27 31.36 5.86
C CYS A 188 2.81 31.85 7.22
N ARG A 189 2.25 31.40 8.35
CA ARG A 189 2.83 31.71 9.68
C ARG A 189 4.07 30.84 9.93
N ASN A 190 4.89 31.26 10.88
CA ASN A 190 6.09 30.52 11.28
C ASN A 190 5.76 29.15 11.91
N SER A 191 4.62 29.01 12.59
CA SER A 191 4.21 27.75 13.18
C SER A 191 2.71 27.61 13.44
N MET A 192 2.28 26.36 13.62
CA MET A 192 0.94 25.94 14.05
C MET A 192 1.05 24.99 15.24
N ASN A 193 0.15 25.09 16.21
CA ASN A 193 0.10 24.18 17.36
C ASN A 193 -1.07 23.20 17.25
N ILE A 194 -0.78 21.93 17.47
CA ILE A 194 -1.77 20.86 17.59
C ILE A 194 -1.63 20.21 18.95
N ASP A 195 -2.74 20.13 19.67
CA ASP A 195 -2.82 19.48 20.98
C ASP A 195 -3.34 18.06 20.79
N TYR A 196 -2.54 17.08 21.21
CA TYR A 196 -2.88 15.66 21.21
C TYR A 196 -3.20 15.19 22.63
N GLU A 197 -4.19 14.32 22.74
CA GLU A 197 -4.52 13.64 24.00
C GLU A 197 -4.20 12.15 23.88
N PHE A 198 -3.37 11.64 24.78
CA PHE A 198 -3.01 10.23 24.84
C PHE A 198 -3.46 9.65 26.18
N ILE A 199 -4.08 8.47 26.13
CA ILE A 199 -4.44 7.72 27.33
C ILE A 199 -3.31 6.74 27.62
N GLU A 200 -2.54 7.00 28.67
CA GLU A 200 -1.54 6.08 29.18
C GLU A 200 -1.95 5.61 30.57
N ARG A 201 -2.24 4.31 30.73
CA ARG A 201 -2.61 3.69 32.02
C ARG A 201 -3.73 4.45 32.75
N TYR A 202 -4.80 4.78 32.02
CA TYR A 202 -5.97 5.53 32.53
C TYR A 202 -5.73 7.00 32.90
N ILE A 203 -4.55 7.56 32.56
CA ILE A 203 -4.24 8.98 32.72
C ILE A 203 -4.22 9.63 31.33
N THR A 204 -5.03 10.67 31.14
CA THR A 204 -4.99 11.50 29.94
C THR A 204 -3.83 12.47 30.00
N LYS A 205 -2.83 12.28 29.13
CA LYS A 205 -1.71 13.22 28.92
C LYS A 205 -2.00 14.08 27.70
N LYS A 206 -1.85 15.40 27.86
CA LYS A 206 -1.91 16.35 26.75
C LYS A 206 -0.50 16.66 26.25
N ILE A 207 -0.24 16.45 24.96
CA ILE A 207 1.02 16.81 24.31
C ILE A 207 0.73 17.93 23.33
N LYS A 208 1.40 19.07 23.50
CA LYS A 208 1.35 20.17 22.54
C LYS A 208 2.47 20.01 21.53
N THR A 209 2.13 19.84 20.27
CA THR A 209 3.09 19.75 19.16
C THR A 209 3.07 21.04 18.37
N SER A 210 4.21 21.73 18.32
CA SER A 210 4.42 22.89 17.46
C SER A 210 5.01 22.42 16.13
N ILE A 211 4.32 22.76 15.04
CA ILE A 211 4.71 22.48 13.66
C ILE A 211 5.28 23.77 13.11
N SER A 212 6.58 23.83 12.84
CA SER A 212 7.20 24.97 12.15
C SER A 212 6.99 24.88 10.64
N PHE A 213 6.73 26.00 9.97
CA PHE A 213 6.66 26.06 8.51
C PHE A 213 7.92 26.72 7.95
N ASN A 214 8.38 26.25 6.79
CA ASN A 214 9.57 26.77 6.13
C ASN A 214 9.20 27.73 4.99
N ASN A 215 9.80 28.92 4.96
CA ASN A 215 9.58 29.92 3.91
C ASN A 215 10.12 29.50 2.54
N ASN A 216 11.09 28.59 2.49
CA ASN A 216 11.71 28.11 1.25
C ASN A 216 11.05 26.84 0.69
N SER A 217 9.94 26.40 1.28
CA SER A 217 9.18 25.22 0.84
C SER A 217 7.97 25.63 0.00
N GLU A 218 7.53 24.74 -0.90
CA GLU A 218 6.27 24.97 -1.60
C GLU A 218 5.09 24.71 -0.68
N LYS A 219 4.13 25.64 -0.68
CA LYS A 219 2.98 25.62 0.20
C LYS A 219 1.72 25.33 -0.58
N GLN A 220 0.96 24.34 -0.14
CA GLN A 220 -0.31 24.00 -0.78
C GLN A 220 -1.43 23.80 0.26
N ILE A 221 -2.64 24.16 -0.13
CA ILE A 221 -3.87 23.82 0.60
C ILE A 221 -4.62 22.79 -0.22
N TRP A 222 -4.86 21.62 0.36
CA TRP A 222 -5.54 20.53 -0.31
C TRP A 222 -6.93 20.32 0.24
N ILE A 223 -7.94 20.44 -0.62
CA ILE A 223 -9.28 19.96 -0.33
C ILE A 223 -9.44 18.58 -0.96
N ILE A 224 -9.43 17.54 -0.14
CA ILE A 224 -9.48 16.15 -0.61
C ILE A 224 -10.94 15.73 -0.76
N THR A 225 -11.30 15.29 -1.97
CA THR A 225 -12.67 14.91 -2.33
C THR A 225 -12.69 13.60 -3.11
N LYS A 226 -13.90 13.14 -3.47
CA LYS A 226 -14.12 12.04 -4.43
C LYS A 226 -14.29 12.51 -5.88
N ASN A 227 -14.26 13.82 -6.14
CA ASN A 227 -14.70 14.39 -7.41
C ASN A 227 -13.56 14.50 -8.43
N ALA A 228 -12.69 15.51 -8.28
CA ALA A 228 -11.69 15.85 -9.28
C ALA A 228 -10.41 16.36 -8.65
N THR A 229 -9.30 16.18 -9.38
CA THR A 229 -8.03 16.82 -9.06
C THR A 229 -7.87 18.05 -9.96
N ARG A 230 -7.76 19.24 -9.37
CA ARG A 230 -7.62 20.51 -10.09
C ARG A 230 -7.04 21.61 -9.21
N THR A 231 -6.39 22.58 -9.84
CA THR A 231 -6.03 23.84 -9.19
C THR A 231 -7.26 24.74 -9.12
N ILE A 232 -7.53 25.29 -7.94
CA ILE A 232 -8.67 26.17 -7.66
C ILE A 232 -8.22 27.63 -7.73
N SER A 233 -7.12 27.95 -7.05
CA SER A 233 -6.53 29.29 -7.03
C SER A 233 -5.04 29.23 -6.72
N GLU A 234 -4.34 30.31 -7.05
CA GLU A 234 -3.01 30.59 -6.54
C GLU A 234 -3.09 31.91 -5.77
N GLU A 235 -2.84 31.86 -4.46
CA GLU A 235 -2.95 33.00 -3.58
C GLU A 235 -1.55 33.54 -3.25
N GLN A 236 -1.36 34.84 -3.47
CA GLN A 236 -0.16 35.57 -3.07
C GLN A 236 -0.50 36.43 -1.85
N LEU A 237 0.32 36.33 -0.81
CA LEU A 237 0.19 37.17 0.38
C LEU A 237 1.20 38.32 0.30
N GLU A 238 0.70 39.52 -0.01
CA GLU A 238 1.48 40.77 -0.21
C GLU A 238 2.29 41.22 1.03
N ASN A 239 2.07 40.62 2.21
CA ASN A 239 2.66 41.05 3.49
C ASN A 239 3.81 40.17 4.01
N SER A 240 4.35 39.27 3.20
CA SER A 240 5.52 38.44 3.57
C SER A 240 6.75 38.99 2.83
N GLU A 241 7.90 39.12 3.48
CA GLU A 241 9.17 39.61 2.87
C GLU A 241 9.69 38.73 1.70
N SER A 242 8.94 37.72 1.30
CA SER A 242 9.16 36.81 0.18
C SER A 242 7.83 36.64 -0.56
N ASP A 243 7.87 36.64 -1.90
CA ASP A 243 6.76 36.30 -2.81
C ASP A 243 6.29 34.84 -2.60
N LEU A 244 5.67 34.57 -1.46
CA LEU A 244 5.19 33.25 -1.06
C LEU A 244 3.87 32.98 -1.77
N LEU A 245 3.95 32.15 -2.82
CA LEU A 245 2.81 31.63 -3.56
C LEU A 245 2.24 30.41 -2.85
N VAL A 246 0.97 30.45 -2.49
CA VAL A 246 0.23 29.29 -1.93
C VAL A 246 -0.74 28.77 -2.98
N LYS A 247 -0.64 27.49 -3.34
CA LYS A 247 -1.57 26.87 -4.29
C LYS A 247 -2.73 26.20 -3.56
N VAL A 248 -3.95 26.51 -3.94
CA VAL A 248 -5.15 25.84 -3.44
C VAL A 248 -5.60 24.83 -4.48
N ARG A 249 -5.72 23.56 -4.08
CA ARG A 249 -6.06 22.45 -4.98
C ARG A 249 -7.19 21.61 -4.41
N GLU A 250 -8.07 21.18 -5.30
CA GLU A 250 -8.91 20.02 -5.04
C GLU A 250 -8.12 18.78 -5.45
N ILE A 251 -8.09 17.76 -4.60
CA ILE A 251 -7.39 16.50 -4.85
C ILE A 251 -8.39 15.36 -4.77
N ASN A 252 -8.53 14.59 -5.86
CA ASN A 252 -9.29 13.35 -5.82
C ASN A 252 -8.48 12.29 -5.05
N ILE A 253 -9.05 11.75 -3.99
CA ILE A 253 -8.47 10.64 -3.22
C ILE A 253 -8.12 9.42 -4.09
N SER A 254 -8.84 9.20 -5.18
CA SER A 254 -8.54 8.14 -6.16
C SER A 254 -7.20 8.35 -6.84
N ASP A 255 -6.77 9.60 -7.06
CA ASP A 255 -5.46 9.90 -7.64
C ASP A 255 -4.33 9.67 -6.63
N LEU A 256 -4.59 9.89 -5.33
CA LEU A 256 -3.67 9.48 -4.25
C LEU A 256 -3.55 7.94 -4.17
N ILE A 257 -4.65 7.21 -4.35
CA ILE A 257 -4.63 5.74 -4.43
C ILE A 257 -3.86 5.25 -5.66
N LYS A 258 -4.03 5.89 -6.82
CA LYS A 258 -3.23 5.58 -8.02
C LYS A 258 -1.74 5.84 -7.80
N LEU A 259 -1.39 6.94 -7.12
CA LEU A 259 -0.02 7.25 -6.75
C LEU A 259 0.55 6.17 -5.81
N LEU A 260 -0.24 5.73 -4.83
CA LEU A 260 0.13 4.62 -3.94
C LEU A 260 0.33 3.32 -4.72
N ALA A 261 -0.56 3.00 -5.67
CA ALA A 261 -0.44 1.82 -6.53
C ALA A 261 0.86 1.85 -7.33
N LYS A 262 1.15 2.98 -7.99
CA LYS A 262 2.39 3.19 -8.74
C LYS A 262 3.62 3.00 -7.85
N LYS A 263 3.61 3.58 -6.66
CA LYS A 263 4.69 3.45 -5.68
C LYS A 263 4.90 2.00 -5.23
N LEU A 264 3.83 1.27 -4.94
CA LEU A 264 3.92 -0.13 -4.48
C LEU A 264 4.35 -1.10 -5.58
N LEU A 265 4.10 -0.76 -6.84
CA LEU A 265 4.49 -1.56 -8.01
C LEU A 265 5.86 -1.23 -8.57
N ASP A 266 6.44 -0.09 -8.21
CA ASP A 266 7.77 0.28 -8.66
C ASP A 266 8.83 -0.54 -7.92
N THR A 267 9.51 -1.41 -8.68
CA THR A 267 10.58 -2.28 -8.20
C THR A 267 11.94 -1.57 -8.13
N LYS A 268 12.02 -0.31 -8.58
CA LYS A 268 13.22 0.51 -8.52
C LYS A 268 13.33 1.23 -7.18
N TYR A 269 14.51 1.74 -6.89
CA TYR A 269 14.74 2.60 -5.72
C TYR A 269 13.96 3.92 -5.89
N ILE A 270 12.82 4.03 -5.21
CA ILE A 270 12.03 5.28 -5.16
C ILE A 270 12.65 6.18 -4.10
N LYS A 271 13.17 7.34 -4.51
CA LYS A 271 13.49 8.40 -3.55
C LYS A 271 12.18 9.07 -3.14
N ILE A 272 12.00 9.37 -1.86
CA ILE A 272 10.83 10.14 -1.41
C ILE A 272 10.72 11.51 -2.12
N ASP A 273 11.83 12.01 -2.66
CA ASP A 273 11.87 13.22 -3.49
C ASP A 273 11.01 13.13 -4.75
N ASP A 274 10.89 11.93 -5.31
CA ASP A 274 10.06 11.63 -6.48
C ASP A 274 8.58 11.66 -6.10
N ILE A 275 8.23 11.11 -4.93
CA ILE A 275 6.89 11.20 -4.36
C ILE A 275 6.54 12.68 -4.09
N ALA A 276 7.47 13.46 -3.53
CA ALA A 276 7.25 14.89 -3.31
C ALA A 276 6.98 15.66 -4.62
N ASN A 277 7.68 15.31 -5.70
CA ASN A 277 7.44 15.89 -7.03
C ASN A 277 6.08 15.50 -7.60
N GLU A 278 5.69 14.24 -7.47
CA GLU A 278 4.39 13.77 -7.94
C GLU A 278 3.26 14.41 -7.13
N LEU A 279 3.37 14.42 -5.80
CA LEU A 279 2.42 15.10 -4.91
C LEU A 279 2.32 16.60 -5.21
N LYS A 280 3.46 17.27 -5.41
CA LYS A 280 3.49 18.70 -5.78
C LYS A 280 2.68 18.97 -7.06
N ASN A 281 2.74 18.06 -8.02
CA ASN A 281 2.16 18.26 -9.36
C ASN A 281 0.73 17.70 -9.50
N LEU A 282 0.27 16.82 -8.60
CA LEU A 282 -1.10 16.29 -8.53
C LEU A 282 -2.15 17.39 -8.56
#